data_AF-A0A6J4U6E4-F1
#
_entry.id   AF-A0A6J4U6E4-F1
#
_cell.length_a   1.000
_cell.length_b   1.000
_cell.length_c   1.000
_cell.angle_alpha   90.00
_cell.angle_beta   90.00
_cell.angle_gamma   90.00
#
_symmetry.space_group_name_H-M   'P 1'
#
loop_
_entity.id
_entity.type
_entity.pdbx_description
1 polymer ?
#
loop_
_entity_poly.entity_id
_entity_poly.type
_entity_poly.pdbx_seq_one_letter_code
_entity_poly.pdbx_strand_id
1 'polypeptide(L)' 'MKISLMIEGQDGLTWSRWQGISRAAETLGFTGLYRSDHFTNPAGPVLPA' A
#
# COMPACT_ATOMS: atom_id res chain seq x y z
N MET A 1 17.79 14.85 -3.00
CA MET A 1 17.40 13.43 -2.88
C MET A 1 15.88 13.36 -2.85
N LYS A 2 15.25 12.36 -3.49
CA LYS A 2 13.79 12.18 -3.52
C LYS A 2 13.44 10.86 -2.82
N ILE A 3 12.35 10.84 -2.05
CA ILE A 3 11.90 9.67 -1.28
C ILE A 3 10.46 9.37 -1.67
N SER A 4 10.15 8.10 -1.86
CA SER A 4 8.83 7.59 -2.24
C SER A 4 8.44 6.40 -1.38
N LEU A 5 7.15 6.06 -1.38
CA LEU A 5 6.60 4.92 -0.64
C LEU A 5 6.22 3.78 -1.61
N MET A 6 6.42 2.54 -1.16
CA MET A 6 5.90 1.33 -1.81
C MET A 6 5.10 0.56 -0.76
N ILE A 7 3.95 0.02 -1.14
CA ILE A 7 3.05 -0.71 -0.25
C ILE A 7 2.65 -2.05 -0.86
N GLU A 8 2.65 -3.09 -0.03
CA GLU A 8 2.08 -4.40 -0.37
C GLU A 8 0.55 -4.35 -0.30
N GLY A 9 -0.12 -4.66 -1.41
CA GLY A 9 -1.56 -4.45 -1.57
C GLY A 9 -2.45 -5.62 -1.11
N GLN A 10 -1.89 -6.82 -0.97
CA GLN A 10 -2.63 -8.05 -0.74
C GLN A 10 -3.10 -8.22 0.73
N ASP A 11 -2.51 -7.49 1.67
CA ASP A 11 -2.79 -7.66 3.12
C ASP A 11 -3.43 -6.41 3.73
N GLY A 12 -4.76 -6.46 3.90
CA GLY A 12 -5.49 -5.47 4.69
C GLY A 12 -5.57 -4.06 4.10
N LEU A 13 -5.21 -3.89 2.82
CA LEU A 13 -5.35 -2.63 2.10
C LEU A 13 -6.78 -2.49 1.54
N THR A 14 -7.63 -1.80 2.29
CA THR A 14 -8.96 -1.40 1.80
C THR A 14 -8.90 -0.10 1.02
N TRP A 15 -9.95 0.21 0.25
CA TRP A 15 -10.02 1.47 -0.50
C TRP A 15 -9.91 2.71 0.40
N SER A 16 -10.60 2.73 1.54
CA SER A 16 -10.53 3.85 2.48
C SER A 16 -9.13 4.03 3.08
N ARG A 17 -8.42 2.93 3.35
CA ARG A 17 -7.01 2.99 3.80
C ARG A 17 -6.11 3.53 2.69
N TRP A 18 -6.28 3.06 1.46
CA TRP A 18 -5.54 3.57 0.31
C TRP A 18 -5.71 5.09 0.15
N GLN A 19 -6.94 5.59 0.18
CA GLN A 19 -7.20 7.04 0.12
C GLN A 19 -6.53 7.82 1.26
N GLY A 20 -6.53 7.27 2.49
CA GLY A 20 -5.85 7.88 3.63
C GLY A 20 -4.34 7.97 3.43
N ILE A 21 -3.73 6.89 2.95
CA ILE A 21 -2.31 6.80 2.64
C ILE A 21 -1.93 7.75 1.51
N SER A 22 -2.71 7.80 0.41
CA SER A 22 -2.43 8.71 -0.71
C SER A 22 -2.40 10.17 -0.24
N ARG A 23 -3.40 10.60 0.54
CA ARG A 23 -3.41 11.97 1.11
C ARG A 23 -2.22 12.21 2.04
N ALA A 24 -1.86 11.23 2.86
CA ALA A 24 -0.71 11.34 3.76
C ALA A 24 0.62 11.44 2.99
N ALA A 25 0.79 10.66 1.93
CA ALA A 25 1.99 10.68 1.08
C ALA A 25 2.20 12.08 0.46
N GLU A 26 1.12 12.68 -0.05
CA GLU A 26 1.14 14.05 -0.59
C GLU A 26 1.42 15.08 0.51
N THR A 27 0.69 15.01 1.63
CA THR A 27 0.81 15.96 2.75
C THR A 27 2.22 15.96 3.36
N LEU A 28 2.86 14.80 3.43
CA LEU A 28 4.21 14.64 3.98
C LEU A 28 5.32 14.91 2.96
N GLY A 29 4.98 15.21 1.70
CA GLY A 29 5.95 15.58 0.67
C GLY A 29 6.72 14.42 0.04
N PHE A 30 6.17 13.19 0.07
CA PHE A 30 6.74 12.08 -0.68
C PHE A 30 6.60 12.34 -2.18
N THR A 31 7.63 11.96 -2.94
CA THR A 31 7.69 12.17 -4.39
C THR A 31 6.74 11.24 -5.14
N GLY A 32 6.46 10.06 -4.59
CA GLY A 32 5.59 9.07 -5.22
C GLY A 32 5.09 8.03 -4.24
N LEU A 33 4.01 7.37 -4.65
CA LEU A 33 3.36 6.27 -3.94
C LEU A 33 3.08 5.16 -4.94
N TYR A 34 3.59 3.97 -4.66
CA TYR A 34 3.47 2.78 -5.52
C TYR A 34 2.87 1.61 -4.73
N ARG A 35 2.25 0.67 -5.43
CA ARG A 35 1.70 -0.56 -4.86
C ARG A 35 2.13 -1.78 -5.67
N SER A 36 2.27 -2.92 -5.02
CA SER A 36 2.33 -4.20 -5.72
C SER A 36 0.95 -4.56 -6.30
N ASP A 37 0.97 -5.35 -7.37
CA ASP A 37 -0.23 -5.89 -8.02
C ASP A 37 -0.39 -7.38 -7.67
N HIS A 38 -0.32 -7.69 -6.37
CA HIS A 38 -0.52 -9.04 -5.86
C HIS A 38 -1.99 -9.21 -5.43
N PHE A 39 -2.62 -10.29 -5.90
CA PHE A 39 -3.95 -10.69 -5.42
C PHE A 39 -3.86 -11.49 -4.11
N THR A 40 -2.81 -12.30 -3.93
CA THR A 40 -2.54 -13.11 -2.73
C THR A 40 -1.06 -13.09 -2.38
N ASN A 41 -0.70 -13.48 -1.15
CA ASN A 41 0.70 -13.69 -0.79
C ASN A 41 1.33 -14.87 -1.54
N PRO A 42 2.67 -14.98 -1.60
CA PRO A 42 3.35 -16.10 -2.24
C PRO A 42 2.94 -17.48 -1.69
N ALA A 43 2.56 -17.54 -0.42
CA ALA A 43 2.09 -18.75 0.26
C ALA A 43 0.56 -18.98 0.13
N GLY A 44 -0.16 -18.13 -0.61
CA GLY A 44 -1.63 -18.14 -0.69
C GLY A 44 -2.29 -17.07 0.19
N PRO A 45 -3.63 -17.04 0.27
CA PRO A 45 -4.35 -16.06 1.07
C PRO A 45 -4.09 -16.22 2.57
N VAL A 46 -4.06 -15.11 3.32
CA VAL A 46 -4.04 -15.16 4.79
C VAL A 46 -5.38 -15.71 5.26
N LEU A 47 -5.37 -16.91 5.83
CA LEU A 47 -6.55 -17.50 6.45
C LEU A 47 -6.72 -16.92 7.86
N PRO A 48 -7.96 -16.63 8.31
CA PRO A 48 -8.20 -16.29 9.70
C PRO A 48 -7.75 -17.45 10.61
N ALA A 49 -7.22 -17.11 11.79
CA ALA A 49 -6.86 -18.06 12.83
C ALA A 49 -8.08 -18.76 13.43
#